data_AF-A0A399EV59-F1
#
_entry.id   AF-A0A399EV59-F1
#
_cell.length_a   1.000
_cell.length_b   1.000
_cell.length_c   1.000
_cell.angle_alpha   90.00
_cell.angle_beta   90.00
_cell.angle_gamma   90.00
#
_symmetry.space_group_name_H-M   'P 1'
#
loop_
_entity.id
_entity.type
_entity.pdbx_description
1 polymer ?
#
loop_
_entity_poly.entity_id
_entity_poly.type
_entity_poly.pdbx_seq_one_letter_code
_entity_poly.pdbx_strand_id
1 'polypeptide(L)'
;MRPSPRNLVFDFDGWKLCGVPIGSPASAFAFLGPEDTPPEEVTLEPGLLGRLLGHRPRKELRDDEALVYRELGLYLECDGGAVCQFVFHLQPDPYLQMQPYPGRFVNGEQEVGLSAQSTYDDVLALFPGGEGLEVEAEDGYIECVSGDYVLTFWFDEGRLESVEALYDDTQEALDEAWNPASE
;
A
#
# COMPACT_ATOMS: atom_id res chain seq x y z
N MET A 1 -18.83 17.72 -5.95
CA MET A 1 -19.44 16.39 -5.73
C MET A 1 -18.32 15.44 -5.36
N ARG A 2 -18.38 14.76 -4.22
CA ARG A 2 -17.43 13.67 -3.92
C ARG A 2 -17.75 12.51 -4.87
N PRO A 3 -16.77 11.89 -5.53
CA PRO A 3 -17.02 10.63 -6.21
C PRO A 3 -17.57 9.64 -5.16
N SER A 4 -18.63 8.93 -5.51
CA SER A 4 -19.04 7.76 -4.73
C SER A 4 -17.82 6.81 -4.65
N PRO A 5 -17.58 6.09 -3.54
CA PRO A 5 -16.48 5.13 -3.45
C PRO A 5 -16.47 4.10 -4.60
N ARG A 6 -17.62 3.90 -5.26
CA ARG A 6 -17.76 3.09 -6.50
C ARG A 6 -17.15 3.70 -7.77
N ASN A 7 -16.54 4.89 -7.70
CA ASN A 7 -16.01 5.62 -8.85
C ASN A 7 -14.50 5.86 -8.77
N LEU A 8 -13.78 5.22 -7.84
CA LEU A 8 -12.32 5.29 -7.85
C LEU A 8 -11.80 4.49 -9.04
N VAL A 9 -10.99 5.12 -9.88
CA VAL A 9 -10.46 4.51 -11.11
C VAL A 9 -8.95 4.68 -11.09
N PHE A 10 -8.21 3.58 -11.11
CA PHE A 10 -6.77 3.62 -11.35
C PHE A 10 -6.49 3.32 -12.82
N ASP A 11 -5.80 4.22 -13.49
CA ASP A 11 -5.35 4.11 -14.88
C ASP A 11 -3.86 3.75 -14.91
N PHE A 12 -3.56 2.51 -15.36
CA PHE A 12 -2.20 1.98 -15.41
C PHE A 12 -1.32 2.67 -16.47
N ASP A 13 -1.89 3.06 -17.61
CA ASP A 13 -1.12 3.72 -18.68
C ASP A 13 -0.74 5.13 -18.25
N GLY A 14 -1.69 5.82 -17.62
CA GLY A 14 -1.52 7.19 -17.16
C GLY A 14 -0.85 7.32 -15.80
N TRP A 15 -0.71 6.22 -15.04
CA TRP A 15 -0.34 6.22 -13.61
C TRP A 15 -1.17 7.20 -12.80
N LYS A 16 -2.50 7.11 -12.93
CA LYS A 16 -3.45 8.08 -12.37
C LYS A 16 -4.52 7.43 -11.52
N LEU A 17 -4.83 8.06 -10.38
CA LEU A 17 -6.03 7.78 -9.62
C LEU A 17 -7.08 8.88 -9.89
N CYS A 18 -8.23 8.49 -10.44
CA CYS A 18 -9.31 9.39 -10.84
C CYS A 18 -8.84 10.56 -11.74
N GLY A 19 -7.87 10.30 -12.62
CA GLY A 19 -7.27 11.29 -13.51
C GLY A 19 -6.20 12.17 -12.88
N VAL A 20 -5.91 12.03 -11.58
CA VAL A 20 -4.81 12.72 -10.90
C VAL A 20 -3.56 11.84 -10.94
N PRO A 21 -2.44 12.30 -11.52
CA PRO A 21 -1.25 11.48 -11.70
C PRO A 21 -0.51 11.27 -10.38
N ILE A 22 0.18 10.14 -10.26
CA ILE A 22 1.26 9.96 -9.29
C ILE A 22 2.31 11.08 -9.45
N GLY A 23 2.95 11.47 -8.35
CA GLY A 23 3.80 12.67 -8.26
C GLY A 23 3.03 13.98 -8.05
N SER A 24 1.70 13.95 -8.04
CA SER A 24 0.90 15.13 -7.65
C SER A 24 1.01 15.40 -6.15
N PRO A 25 0.87 16.65 -5.70
CA PRO A 25 0.82 16.95 -4.27
C PRO A 25 -0.36 16.23 -3.62
N ALA A 26 -0.22 15.80 -2.36
CA ALA A 26 -1.27 15.14 -1.58
C ALA A 26 -2.64 15.85 -1.66
N SER A 27 -2.65 17.18 -1.64
CA SER A 27 -3.86 18.01 -1.76
C SER A 27 -4.66 17.78 -3.05
N ALA A 28 -4.04 17.30 -4.12
CA ALA A 28 -4.74 16.94 -5.37
C ALA A 28 -5.65 15.72 -5.19
N PHE A 29 -5.43 14.92 -4.15
CA PHE A 29 -6.21 13.73 -3.80
C PHE A 29 -7.29 14.00 -2.75
N ALA A 30 -7.58 15.27 -2.42
CA ALA A 30 -8.63 15.65 -1.46
C ALA A 30 -10.04 15.12 -1.81
N PHE A 31 -10.25 14.63 -3.04
CA PHE A 31 -11.49 13.96 -3.43
C PHE A 31 -11.70 12.60 -2.73
N LEU A 32 -10.64 11.98 -2.19
CA LEU A 32 -10.70 10.74 -1.41
C LEU A 32 -11.42 10.93 -0.06
N GLY A 33 -11.49 12.18 0.41
CA GLY A 33 -12.07 12.51 1.71
C GLY A 33 -10.99 12.78 2.74
N PRO A 34 -11.36 12.86 4.03
CA PRO A 34 -10.37 12.96 5.09
C PRO A 34 -9.58 11.66 5.22
N GLU A 35 -8.29 11.77 5.49
CA GLU A 35 -7.45 10.66 5.91
C GLU A 35 -7.88 10.13 7.29
N ASP A 36 -7.66 8.83 7.48
CA ASP A 36 -7.93 8.19 8.76
C ASP A 36 -6.83 8.47 9.77
N THR A 37 -7.23 8.68 11.03
CA THR A 37 -6.26 8.75 12.13
C THR A 37 -5.64 7.35 12.32
N PRO A 38 -4.32 7.21 12.47
CA PRO A 38 -3.71 5.95 12.88
C PRO A 38 -4.31 5.46 14.21
N PRO A 39 -4.49 4.15 14.43
CA PRO A 39 -4.98 3.65 15.70
C PRO A 39 -3.98 4.00 16.82
N GLU A 40 -4.46 4.40 18.01
CA GLU A 40 -3.59 4.83 19.11
C GLU A 40 -2.56 3.76 19.55
N GLU A 41 -2.84 2.47 19.36
CA GLU A 41 -1.91 1.36 19.68
C GLU A 41 -0.87 1.07 18.60
N VAL A 42 -1.03 1.67 17.42
CA VAL A 42 -0.15 1.47 16.27
C VAL A 42 0.57 2.80 16.03
N THR A 43 1.30 3.25 17.06
CA THR A 43 2.36 4.26 16.88
C THR A 43 3.50 3.57 16.17
N LEU A 44 3.34 3.37 14.86
CA LEU A 44 4.39 2.82 14.02
C LEU A 44 5.48 3.89 13.97
N GLU A 45 6.66 3.55 14.50
CA GLU A 45 7.82 4.40 14.28
C GLU A 45 7.95 4.70 12.78
N PRO A 46 8.35 5.92 12.39
CA PRO A 46 8.63 6.24 11.00
C PRO A 46 9.55 5.17 10.39
N GLY A 47 9.04 4.41 9.42
CA GLY A 47 9.74 3.30 8.77
C GLY A 47 9.36 1.88 9.24
N LEU A 48 8.53 1.68 10.27
CA LEU A 48 8.03 0.34 10.63
C LEU A 48 6.99 -0.16 9.62
N LEU A 49 6.17 0.74 9.05
CA LEU A 49 5.25 0.38 7.96
C LEU A 49 6.03 -0.07 6.71
N GLY A 50 7.11 0.65 6.35
CA GLY A 50 8.03 0.25 5.29
C GLY A 50 8.83 -1.04 5.59
N ARG A 51 9.03 -1.39 6.86
CA ARG A 51 9.61 -2.70 7.25
C ARG A 51 8.59 -3.83 7.20
N LEU A 52 7.35 -3.56 7.61
CA LEU A 52 6.26 -4.52 7.53
C LEU A 52 5.88 -4.78 6.07
N LEU A 53 5.99 -3.82 5.16
CA LEU A 53 5.56 -3.97 3.76
C LEU A 53 6.62 -4.52 2.80
N GLY A 54 7.77 -5.02 3.29
CA GLY A 54 8.78 -5.71 2.47
C GLY A 54 10.14 -5.00 2.43
N HIS A 55 11.20 -5.76 2.57
CA HIS A 55 12.56 -5.26 2.78
C HIS A 55 13.24 -4.79 1.48
N ARG A 56 13.58 -3.49 1.38
CA ARG A 56 14.93 -3.06 0.93
C ARG A 56 15.42 -1.73 1.52
N PRO A 57 16.75 -1.53 1.58
CA PRO A 57 17.39 -0.47 2.36
C PRO A 57 17.50 0.85 1.59
N ARG A 58 17.23 1.95 2.30
CA ARG A 58 17.85 3.28 2.12
C ARG A 58 17.96 3.79 0.68
N LYS A 59 16.95 4.54 0.25
CA LYS A 59 17.18 5.97 0.04
C LYS A 59 16.49 6.66 1.20
N GLU A 60 17.29 7.25 2.08
CA GLU A 60 16.92 8.23 3.11
C GLU A 60 15.41 8.27 3.45
N LEU A 61 15.00 7.65 4.56
CA LEU A 61 13.70 7.94 5.19
C LEU A 61 13.59 9.47 5.32
N ARG A 62 12.79 10.08 4.44
CA ARG A 62 12.65 11.52 4.30
C ARG A 62 11.27 11.87 4.79
N ASP A 63 11.09 11.95 6.11
CA ASP A 63 9.85 12.42 6.73
C ASP A 63 8.60 11.96 5.97
N ASP A 64 8.49 10.64 5.72
CA ASP A 64 7.50 10.08 4.81
C ASP A 64 6.10 10.27 5.40
N GLU A 65 5.34 11.22 4.87
CA GLU A 65 3.94 11.44 5.25
C GLU A 65 3.07 10.43 4.51
N ALA A 66 2.50 9.51 5.29
CA ALA A 66 1.59 8.50 4.85
C ALA A 66 0.13 8.94 5.02
N LEU A 67 -0.70 8.80 3.97
CA LEU A 67 -2.14 9.07 4.03
C LEU A 67 -2.91 7.77 3.91
N VAL A 68 -3.64 7.41 4.98
CA VAL A 68 -4.37 6.14 5.09
C VAL A 68 -5.86 6.37 4.83
N TYR A 69 -6.47 5.53 4.00
CA TYR A 69 -7.91 5.52 3.73
C TYR A 69 -8.48 4.10 3.86
N ARG A 70 -8.77 3.67 5.09
CA ARG A 70 -9.16 2.29 5.46
C ARG A 70 -10.41 1.81 4.79
N GLU A 71 -11.45 2.64 4.77
CA GLU A 71 -12.72 2.31 4.10
C GLU A 71 -12.57 2.18 2.58
N LEU A 72 -11.49 2.75 2.02
CA LEU A 72 -11.18 2.70 0.60
C LEU A 72 -10.13 1.63 0.27
N GLY A 73 -9.55 0.93 1.23
CA GLY A 73 -8.49 -0.05 0.94
C GLY A 73 -7.27 0.57 0.27
N LEU A 74 -6.99 1.84 0.55
CA LEU A 74 -6.02 2.65 -0.17
C LEU A 74 -5.10 3.39 0.78
N TYR A 75 -3.82 3.41 0.42
CA TYR A 75 -2.80 4.16 1.12
C TYR A 75 -1.90 4.90 0.13
N LEU A 76 -1.48 6.11 0.50
CA LEU A 76 -0.62 6.99 -0.31
C LEU A 76 0.66 7.30 0.47
N GLU A 77 1.83 7.04 -0.10
CA GLU A 77 3.10 7.57 0.42
C GLU A 77 3.44 8.87 -0.27
N CYS A 78 3.98 9.81 0.49
CA CYS A 78 4.44 11.09 -0.01
C CYS A 78 5.93 11.29 0.24
N ASP A 79 6.69 11.65 -0.80
CA ASP A 79 8.05 12.20 -0.70
C ASP A 79 8.00 13.69 -1.02
N GLY A 80 8.48 14.53 -0.09
CA GLY A 80 8.46 15.98 -0.25
C GLY A 80 7.06 16.58 -0.48
N GLY A 81 6.02 15.93 0.04
CA GLY A 81 4.61 16.31 -0.11
C GLY A 81 3.95 15.92 -1.44
N ALA A 82 4.68 15.25 -2.33
CA ALA A 82 4.15 14.66 -3.55
C ALA A 82 3.93 13.16 -3.38
N VAL A 83 2.80 12.63 -3.85
CA VAL A 83 2.49 11.21 -3.74
C VAL A 83 3.45 10.41 -4.63
N CYS A 84 4.25 9.53 -4.04
CA CYS A 84 5.22 8.68 -4.75
C CYS A 84 4.78 7.21 -4.84
N GLN A 85 3.81 6.79 -4.03
CA GLN A 85 3.32 5.41 -4.04
C GLN A 85 1.82 5.32 -3.81
N PHE A 86 1.19 4.38 -4.50
CA PHE A 86 -0.15 3.90 -4.18
C PHE A 86 -0.08 2.45 -3.68
N VAL A 87 -0.70 2.18 -2.53
CA VAL A 87 -0.87 0.81 -2.02
C VAL A 87 -2.36 0.48 -2.02
N PHE A 88 -2.72 -0.56 -2.77
CA PHE A 88 -4.09 -1.07 -2.92
C PHE A 88 -4.22 -2.39 -2.19
N HIS A 89 -5.09 -2.43 -1.17
CA HIS A 89 -5.47 -3.68 -0.53
C HIS A 89 -6.54 -4.35 -1.35
N LEU A 90 -6.22 -5.48 -1.99
CA LEU A 90 -7.23 -6.22 -2.75
C LEU A 90 -8.07 -7.10 -1.81
N GLN A 91 -7.50 -7.54 -0.69
CA GLN A 91 -8.18 -8.34 0.33
C GLN A 91 -8.33 -7.57 1.66
N PRO A 92 -9.22 -7.99 2.57
CA PRO A 92 -9.32 -7.39 3.89
C PRO A 92 -7.98 -7.50 4.64
N ASP A 93 -7.56 -6.43 5.31
CA ASP A 93 -6.40 -6.44 6.21
C ASP A 93 -6.92 -6.28 7.65
N PRO A 94 -6.90 -7.35 8.46
CA PRO A 94 -7.43 -7.29 9.83
C PRO A 94 -6.55 -6.45 10.78
N TYR A 95 -5.26 -6.29 10.49
CA TYR A 95 -4.31 -5.54 11.32
C TYR A 95 -4.49 -4.04 11.14
N LEU A 96 -4.49 -3.59 9.89
CA LEU A 96 -4.70 -2.19 9.55
C LEU A 96 -6.19 -1.83 9.47
N GLN A 97 -7.08 -2.82 9.62
CA GLN A 97 -8.53 -2.73 9.48
C GLN A 97 -8.95 -2.17 8.11
N MET A 98 -8.19 -2.51 7.06
CA MET A 98 -8.44 -2.06 5.69
C MET A 98 -9.53 -2.92 5.06
N GLN A 99 -10.47 -2.27 4.39
CA GLN A 99 -11.38 -2.95 3.49
C GLN A 99 -10.71 -3.20 2.14
N PRO A 100 -11.16 -4.21 1.36
CA PRO A 100 -10.79 -4.32 -0.04
C PRO A 100 -11.05 -3.02 -0.81
N TYR A 101 -10.11 -2.64 -1.68
CA TYR A 101 -10.23 -1.48 -2.54
C TYR A 101 -11.53 -1.57 -3.37
N PRO A 102 -12.47 -0.63 -3.21
CA PRO A 102 -13.79 -0.72 -3.83
C PRO A 102 -13.84 -0.13 -5.25
N GLY A 103 -12.72 0.39 -5.74
CA GLY A 103 -12.60 1.00 -7.05
C GLY A 103 -12.37 -0.01 -8.18
N ARG A 104 -12.20 0.52 -9.38
CA ARG A 104 -11.89 -0.24 -10.59
C ARG A 104 -10.51 0.13 -11.12
N PHE A 105 -9.97 -0.77 -11.92
CA PHE A 105 -8.68 -0.58 -12.58
C PHE A 105 -8.91 -0.56 -14.08
N VAL A 106 -8.15 0.26 -14.80
CA VAL A 106 -8.19 0.34 -16.25
C VAL A 106 -6.78 0.28 -16.82
N ASN A 107 -6.61 -0.49 -17.88
CA ASN A 107 -5.39 -0.56 -18.68
C ASN A 107 -5.72 -0.02 -20.07
N GLY A 108 -5.30 1.22 -20.35
CA GLY A 108 -5.76 1.97 -21.53
C GLY A 108 -7.28 2.13 -21.56
N GLU A 109 -7.93 1.61 -22.61
CA GLU A 109 -9.38 1.65 -22.76
C GLU A 109 -10.10 0.45 -22.10
N GLN A 110 -9.37 -0.53 -21.58
CA GLN A 110 -9.93 -1.76 -21.02
C GLN A 110 -10.15 -1.64 -19.52
N GLU A 111 -11.38 -1.91 -19.05
CA GLU A 111 -11.67 -2.11 -17.63
C GLU A 111 -11.17 -3.50 -17.19
N VAL A 112 -10.39 -3.50 -16.11
CA VAL A 112 -9.81 -4.68 -15.49
C VAL A 112 -10.54 -4.95 -14.18
N GLY A 113 -11.16 -6.13 -14.08
CA GLY A 113 -11.88 -6.57 -12.89
C GLY A 113 -10.94 -7.15 -11.84
N LEU A 114 -10.19 -6.28 -11.13
CA LEU A 114 -9.57 -6.71 -9.87
C LEU A 114 -10.57 -6.65 -8.72
N SER A 115 -10.47 -7.59 -7.80
CA SER A 115 -11.36 -7.72 -6.64
C SER A 115 -10.66 -8.46 -5.50
N ALA A 116 -11.35 -8.66 -4.39
CA ALA A 116 -10.87 -9.49 -3.28
C ALA A 116 -10.64 -10.97 -3.62
N GLN A 117 -11.08 -11.43 -4.79
CA GLN A 117 -10.83 -12.78 -5.28
C GLN A 117 -9.70 -12.82 -6.31
N SER A 118 -9.12 -11.68 -6.66
CA SER A 118 -8.00 -11.64 -7.59
C SER A 118 -6.79 -12.33 -6.99
N THR A 119 -6.13 -13.12 -7.80
CA THR A 119 -4.91 -13.83 -7.48
C THR A 119 -3.68 -13.01 -7.89
N TYR A 120 -2.51 -13.49 -7.48
CA TYR A 120 -1.23 -12.97 -7.96
C TYR A 120 -1.14 -12.96 -9.49
N ASP A 121 -1.51 -14.08 -10.12
CA ASP A 121 -1.43 -14.23 -11.57
C ASP A 121 -2.37 -13.24 -12.28
N ASP A 122 -3.55 -12.94 -11.69
CA ASP A 122 -4.47 -11.96 -12.25
C ASP A 122 -3.88 -10.54 -12.29
N VAL A 123 -3.11 -10.17 -11.26
CA VAL A 123 -2.45 -8.85 -11.20
C VAL A 123 -1.19 -8.82 -12.06
N LEU A 124 -0.35 -9.87 -12.03
CA LEU A 124 0.83 -9.97 -12.90
C LEU A 124 0.46 -9.91 -14.38
N ALA A 125 -0.68 -10.51 -14.77
CA ALA A 125 -1.17 -10.46 -16.15
C ALA A 125 -1.48 -9.04 -16.64
N LEU A 126 -1.61 -8.05 -15.75
CA LEU A 126 -1.85 -6.65 -16.11
C LEU A 126 -0.58 -5.93 -16.57
N PHE A 127 0.58 -6.44 -16.18
CA PHE A 127 1.88 -5.82 -16.41
C PHE A 127 2.76 -6.73 -17.26
N PRO A 128 2.52 -6.82 -18.59
CA PRO A 128 3.19 -7.79 -19.46
C PRO A 128 4.71 -7.53 -19.69
N GLY A 129 5.34 -6.70 -18.87
CA GLY A 129 6.74 -6.28 -19.00
C GLY A 129 6.90 -5.22 -20.11
N GLY A 130 6.95 -3.96 -19.71
CA GLY A 130 7.28 -2.82 -20.57
C GLY A 130 8.69 -2.29 -20.27
N GLU A 131 9.30 -1.58 -21.21
CA GLU A 131 10.56 -0.87 -20.94
C GLU A 131 10.35 0.13 -19.79
N GLY A 132 11.13 0.00 -18.71
CA GLY A 132 11.06 0.90 -17.55
C GLY A 132 10.00 0.57 -16.50
N LEU A 133 9.38 -0.62 -16.58
CA LEU A 133 8.53 -1.17 -15.53
C LEU A 133 9.21 -2.38 -14.89
N GLU A 134 9.54 -2.28 -13.60
CA GLU A 134 10.03 -3.38 -12.79
C GLU A 134 8.86 -3.94 -11.98
N VAL A 135 8.69 -5.26 -11.97
CA VAL A 135 7.64 -5.94 -11.20
C VAL A 135 8.29 -6.94 -10.26
N GLU A 136 8.12 -6.73 -8.97
CA GLU A 136 8.57 -7.62 -7.91
C GLU A 136 7.35 -8.23 -7.22
N ALA A 137 7.36 -9.55 -7.03
CA ALA A 137 6.31 -10.27 -6.33
C ALA A 137 6.94 -11.00 -5.15
N GLU A 138 6.43 -10.72 -3.95
CA GLU A 138 6.84 -11.38 -2.71
C GLU A 138 5.60 -11.89 -1.95
N ASP A 139 5.83 -12.67 -0.89
CA ASP A 139 4.76 -13.23 -0.07
C ASP A 139 3.90 -12.12 0.55
N GLY A 140 2.65 -12.05 0.13
CA GLY A 140 1.66 -11.04 0.51
C GLY A 140 1.56 -9.78 -0.39
N TYR A 141 2.42 -9.54 -1.38
CA TYR A 141 2.24 -8.38 -2.27
C TYR A 141 2.89 -8.49 -3.67
N ILE A 142 2.41 -7.64 -4.59
CA ILE A 142 3.06 -7.34 -5.86
C ILE A 142 3.38 -5.86 -5.90
N GLU A 143 4.62 -5.52 -6.18
CA GLU A 143 5.08 -4.16 -6.39
C GLU A 143 5.43 -3.94 -7.87
N CYS A 144 4.98 -2.82 -8.42
CA CYS A 144 5.26 -2.37 -9.77
C CYS A 144 5.90 -0.99 -9.70
N VAL A 145 7.15 -0.89 -10.16
CA VAL A 145 7.96 0.32 -10.10
C VAL A 145 8.14 0.89 -11.50
N SER A 146 7.80 2.17 -11.68
CA SER A 146 8.09 2.91 -12.91
C SER A 146 8.77 4.24 -12.60
N GLY A 147 10.07 4.31 -12.87
CA GLY A 147 10.88 5.48 -12.51
C GLY A 147 10.97 5.67 -10.99
N ASP A 148 10.46 6.80 -10.49
CA ASP A 148 10.41 7.12 -9.06
C ASP A 148 9.05 6.79 -8.42
N TYR A 149 8.18 6.09 -9.14
CA TYR A 149 6.81 5.81 -8.73
C TYR A 149 6.56 4.34 -8.46
N VAL A 150 5.81 4.07 -7.41
CA VAL A 150 5.55 2.71 -6.93
C VAL A 150 4.06 2.44 -6.86
N LEU A 151 3.67 1.24 -7.27
CA LEU A 151 2.33 0.72 -7.17
C LEU A 151 2.37 -0.64 -6.48
N THR A 152 1.72 -0.77 -5.34
CA THR A 152 1.70 -2.01 -4.57
C THR A 152 0.30 -2.56 -4.48
N PHE A 153 0.15 -3.85 -4.77
CA PHE A 153 -1.07 -4.63 -4.55
C PHE A 153 -0.83 -5.58 -3.41
N TRP A 154 -1.64 -5.45 -2.37
CA TRP A 154 -1.51 -6.26 -1.17
C TRP A 154 -2.54 -7.38 -1.14
N PHE A 155 -2.08 -8.59 -0.83
CA PHE A 155 -2.83 -9.84 -0.74
C PHE A 155 -2.59 -10.46 0.65
N ASP A 156 -3.65 -10.94 1.29
CA ASP A 156 -3.59 -11.54 2.64
C ASP A 156 -3.17 -13.02 2.60
N GLU A 157 -3.04 -13.65 1.42
CA GLU A 157 -2.97 -15.11 1.27
C GLU A 157 -1.76 -15.83 1.90
N GLY A 158 -0.75 -15.11 2.44
CA GLY A 158 0.45 -15.76 3.00
C GLY A 158 0.99 -15.21 4.31
N ARG A 159 0.37 -14.16 4.88
CA ARG A 159 0.98 -13.42 5.99
C ARG A 159 0.44 -13.71 7.37
N LEU A 160 -0.63 -14.49 7.53
CA LEU A 160 -1.06 -14.89 8.88
C LEU A 160 0.10 -15.56 9.65
N GLU A 161 0.85 -16.48 9.03
CA GLU A 161 1.96 -17.15 9.72
C GLU A 161 3.22 -16.27 9.84
N SER A 162 3.54 -15.47 8.82
CA SER A 162 4.78 -14.65 8.80
C SER A 162 4.66 -13.34 9.59
N VAL A 163 3.46 -12.75 9.68
CA VAL A 163 3.16 -11.58 10.53
C VAL A 163 3.10 -11.99 11.98
N GLU A 164 2.41 -13.08 12.32
CA GLU A 164 2.40 -13.60 13.69
C GLU A 164 3.83 -13.90 14.14
N ALA A 165 4.66 -14.54 13.30
CA ALA A 165 6.08 -14.76 13.61
C ALA A 165 6.90 -13.46 13.78
N LEU A 166 6.68 -12.45 12.92
CA LEU A 166 7.35 -11.15 13.04
C LEU A 166 6.88 -10.35 14.27
N TYR A 167 5.60 -10.43 14.62
CA TYR A 167 5.05 -9.80 15.82
C TYR A 167 5.54 -10.53 17.08
N ASP A 168 5.58 -11.85 17.09
CA ASP A 168 6.14 -12.64 18.19
C ASP A 168 7.62 -12.30 18.41
N ASP A 169 8.43 -12.28 17.34
CA ASP A 169 9.85 -11.91 17.41
C ASP A 169 10.05 -10.44 17.85
N THR A 170 9.18 -9.53 17.41
CA THR A 170 9.27 -8.10 17.78
C THR A 170 8.80 -7.87 19.21
N GLN A 171 7.76 -8.58 19.66
CA GLN A 171 7.25 -8.53 21.02
C GLN A 171 8.28 -9.13 21.99
N GLU A 172 8.93 -10.24 21.64
CA GLU A 172 10.01 -10.84 22.42
C GLU A 172 11.20 -9.88 22.55
N ALA A 173 11.63 -9.26 21.44
CA ALA A 173 12.70 -8.27 21.45
C ALA A 173 12.36 -7.00 22.24
N LEU A 174 11.09 -6.55 22.22
CA LEU A 174 10.62 -5.41 23.01
C LEU A 174 10.51 -5.75 24.50
N ASP A 175 10.04 -6.94 24.85
CA ASP A 175 9.97 -7.42 26.23
C ASP A 175 11.38 -7.58 26.84
N GLU A 176 12.35 -8.07 26.07
CA GLU A 176 13.77 -8.16 26.48
C GLU A 176 14.41 -6.77 26.65
N ALA A 177 14.07 -5.81 25.78
CA ALA A 177 14.59 -4.45 25.83
C ALA A 177 13.98 -3.60 26.96
N TRP A 178 12.69 -3.78 27.28
CA TRP A 178 11.98 -2.96 28.27
C TRP A 178 11.93 -3.56 29.68
N ASN A 179 12.18 -4.86 29.83
CA ASN A 179 12.24 -5.52 31.13
C ASN A 179 13.50 -6.40 31.27
N PRO A 180 14.71 -5.81 31.29
CA PRO A 180 15.97 -6.55 31.31
C PRO A 180 16.30 -7.21 32.66
N ALA A 181 15.31 -7.73 33.40
CA ALA A 181 15.54 -8.37 34.69
C ALA A 181 14.77 -9.70 34.74
N SER A 182 15.39 -10.83 35.04
CA SER A 182 16.08 -11.02 36.32
C SER A 182 17.07 -12.19 36.26
N GLU A 183 18.37 -11.91 36.36
CA GLU A 183 19.23 -12.76 37.19
C GLU A 183 18.89 -12.56 38.67
#